data_AF-A0A7V2NQ87-F1
#
_entry.id   AF-A0A7V2NQ87-F1
#
_cell.length_a   1.000
_cell.length_b   1.000
_cell.length_c   1.000
_cell.angle_alpha   90.00
_cell.angle_beta   90.00
_cell.angle_gamma   90.00
#
_symmetry.space_group_name_H-M   'P 1'
#
loop_
_entity.id
_entity.type
_entity.pdbx_description
1 polymer ?
#
loop_
_entity_poly.entity_id
_entity_poly.type
_entity_poly.pdbx_seq_one_letter_code
_entity_poly.pdbx_strand_id
1 'polypeptide(L)'
;MLEVIAQRGWTEALAQQFEDEYGVAIKRTIVLYLWRLGIVSRYLSDEIQRTIPTRELELFENTLSDVWIAILGGLVRRYRHEQLSGRTDRPFIAYLSGTIRNILITNAQHLGLLPRKSEAEMLLGLASAKKPDTQRKYVALLKFHFEERV
;
A
#
# COMPACT_ATOMS: atom_id res chain seq x y z
N MET A 1 1.64 19.69 -12.43
CA MET A 1 1.59 19.74 -10.95
C MET A 1 2.84 19.18 -10.27
N LEU A 2 3.11 17.86 -10.31
CA LEU A 2 4.16 17.18 -9.50
C LEU A 2 5.55 17.85 -9.47
N GLU A 3 5.99 18.43 -10.59
CA GLU A 3 7.26 19.16 -10.66
C GLU A 3 7.29 20.43 -9.80
N VAL A 4 6.19 21.18 -9.77
CA VAL A 4 6.05 22.40 -8.95
C VAL A 4 6.14 22.03 -7.46
N ILE A 5 5.51 20.92 -7.07
CA ILE A 5 5.58 20.37 -5.71
C ILE A 5 7.02 19.96 -5.35
N ALA A 6 7.72 19.26 -6.25
CA ALA A 6 9.10 18.84 -6.02
C ALA A 6 10.07 20.03 -5.84
N GLN A 7 9.91 21.09 -6.65
CA GLN A 7 10.74 22.29 -6.63
C GLN A 7 10.39 23.26 -5.49
N ARG A 8 9.10 23.60 -5.32
CA ARG A 8 8.62 24.70 -4.46
C ARG A 8 7.97 24.25 -3.15
N GLY A 9 7.73 22.94 -2.99
CA GLY A 9 7.01 22.39 -1.85
C GLY A 9 5.49 22.40 -2.01
N TRP A 10 4.79 22.14 -0.91
CA TRP A 10 3.33 22.03 -0.88
C TRP A 10 2.66 23.36 -0.53
N THR A 11 1.49 23.58 -1.12
CA THR A 11 0.51 24.60 -0.73
C THR A 11 -0.87 23.94 -0.72
N GLU A 12 -1.86 24.55 -0.06
CA GLU A 12 -3.23 24.00 -0.01
C GLU A 12 -3.82 23.76 -1.40
N ALA A 13 -3.64 24.71 -2.33
CA ALA A 13 -4.10 24.58 -3.72
C ALA A 13 -3.38 23.43 -4.47
N LEU A 14 -2.08 23.20 -4.22
CA LEU A 14 -1.35 22.07 -4.81
C LEU A 14 -1.71 20.73 -4.14
N ALA A 15 -2.08 20.73 -2.86
CA ALA A 15 -2.57 19.56 -2.16
C ALA A 15 -3.97 19.14 -2.65
N GLN A 16 -4.89 20.09 -2.81
CA GLN A 16 -6.21 19.84 -3.40
C GLN A 16 -6.10 19.32 -4.83
N GLN A 17 -5.34 20.00 -5.69
CA GLN A 17 -5.12 19.55 -7.07
C GLN A 17 -4.52 18.13 -7.11
N PHE A 18 -3.69 17.77 -6.12
CA PHE A 18 -3.12 16.43 -6.01
C PHE A 18 -4.12 15.38 -5.55
N GLU A 19 -5.00 15.68 -4.60
CA GLU A 19 -6.08 14.75 -4.22
C GLU A 19 -7.09 14.57 -5.37
N ASP A 20 -7.40 15.63 -6.12
CA ASP A 20 -8.26 15.57 -7.29
C ASP A 20 -7.63 14.70 -8.41
N GLU A 21 -6.33 14.86 -8.70
CA GLU A 21 -5.62 14.11 -9.76
C GLU A 21 -5.30 12.66 -9.37
N TYR A 22 -4.95 12.39 -8.10
CA TYR A 22 -4.40 11.09 -7.67
C TYR A 22 -5.16 10.39 -6.54
N GLY A 23 -5.96 11.09 -5.73
CA GLY A 23 -6.56 10.54 -4.50
C GLY A 23 -7.41 9.29 -4.73
N VAL A 24 -8.22 9.27 -5.80
CA VAL A 24 -9.04 8.10 -6.19
C VAL A 24 -8.15 6.92 -6.62
N ALA A 25 -7.06 7.17 -7.36
CA ALA A 25 -6.14 6.13 -7.79
C ALA A 25 -5.35 5.53 -6.61
N ILE A 26 -4.97 6.35 -5.64
CA ILE A 26 -4.33 5.93 -4.39
C ILE A 26 -5.27 5.02 -3.58
N LYS A 27 -6.50 5.49 -3.31
CA LYS A 27 -7.52 4.75 -2.56
C LYS A 27 -7.81 3.38 -3.22
N ARG A 28 -7.97 3.34 -4.55
CA ARG A 28 -8.13 2.09 -5.32
C ARG A 28 -6.91 1.17 -5.27
N THR A 29 -5.69 1.71 -5.25
CA THR A 29 -4.46 0.90 -5.15
C THR A 29 -4.33 0.22 -3.78
N ILE A 30 -4.73 0.90 -2.70
CA ILE A 30 -4.79 0.31 -1.34
C ILE A 30 -5.81 -0.85 -1.31
N VAL A 31 -7.02 -0.62 -1.84
CA VAL A 31 -8.07 -1.65 -1.95
C VAL A 31 -7.62 -2.86 -2.77
N LEU A 32 -6.91 -2.65 -3.89
CA LEU A 32 -6.39 -3.73 -4.72
C LEU A 32 -5.38 -4.60 -3.95
N TYR A 33 -4.48 -4.01 -3.17
CA TYR A 33 -3.52 -4.78 -2.37
C TYR A 33 -4.18 -5.47 -1.16
N LEU A 34 -5.15 -4.85 -0.50
CA LEU A 34 -5.98 -5.49 0.54
C LEU A 34 -6.66 -6.77 0.02
N TRP A 35 -7.17 -6.72 -1.22
CA TRP A 35 -7.76 -7.87 -1.90
C TRP A 35 -6.72 -8.93 -2.32
N ARG A 36 -5.56 -8.53 -2.88
CA ARG A 36 -4.46 -9.47 -3.23
C ARG A 36 -3.91 -10.22 -2.02
N LEU A 37 -3.84 -9.55 -0.86
CA LEU A 37 -3.48 -10.15 0.43
C LEU A 37 -4.58 -11.06 1.01
N GLY A 38 -5.77 -11.11 0.40
CA GLY A 38 -6.91 -11.87 0.92
C GLY A 38 -7.45 -11.34 2.25
N ILE A 39 -7.15 -10.08 2.59
CA ILE A 39 -7.64 -9.42 3.80
C ILE A 39 -9.11 -9.04 3.62
N VAL A 40 -9.47 -8.47 2.46
CA VAL A 40 -10.86 -8.15 2.12
C VAL A 40 -11.38 -9.14 1.07
N SER A 41 -12.53 -9.75 1.33
CA SER A 41 -13.08 -10.86 0.53
C SER A 41 -13.73 -10.46 -0.81
N ARG A 42 -13.96 -9.16 -1.03
CA ARG A 42 -14.54 -8.59 -2.26
C ARG A 42 -13.76 -7.35 -2.66
N TYR A 43 -13.72 -7.04 -3.95
CA TYR A 43 -13.27 -5.72 -4.40
C TYR A 43 -14.28 -4.68 -3.89
N LEU A 44 -13.82 -3.72 -3.09
CA LEU A 44 -14.70 -2.73 -2.46
C LEU A 44 -15.22 -1.76 -3.53
N SER A 45 -16.52 -1.81 -3.81
CA SER A 45 -17.24 -0.67 -4.39
C SER A 45 -17.45 0.38 -3.29
N ASP A 46 -17.63 1.64 -3.70
CA ASP A 46 -17.72 2.79 -2.79
C ASP A 46 -18.89 2.69 -1.78
N GLU A 47 -19.87 1.83 -2.05
CA GLU A 47 -21.02 1.53 -1.18
C GLU A 47 -20.69 0.63 0.04
N ILE A 48 -19.56 -0.08 0.03
CA ILE A 48 -19.26 -1.15 1.02
C ILE A 48 -18.54 -0.59 2.28
N GLN A 49 -18.37 0.72 2.43
CA GLN A 49 -17.78 1.33 3.63
C GLN A 49 -18.54 1.00 4.94
N ARG A 50 -19.80 0.55 4.87
CA ARG A 50 -20.65 0.25 6.03
C ARG A 50 -20.57 -1.20 6.55
N THR A 51 -19.79 -2.07 5.92
CA THR A 51 -19.74 -3.51 6.24
C THR A 51 -18.33 -4.10 6.32
N ILE A 52 -17.31 -3.23 6.42
CA ILE A 52 -15.92 -3.63 6.66
C ILE A 52 -15.74 -3.91 8.17
N PRO A 53 -15.20 -5.07 8.60
CA PRO A 53 -14.84 -5.31 10.00
C PRO A 53 -13.84 -4.26 10.49
N THR A 54 -13.98 -3.78 11.75
CA THR A 54 -13.30 -2.58 12.26
C THR A 54 -11.79 -2.54 11.96
N ARG A 55 -11.08 -3.66 12.09
CA ARG A 55 -9.62 -3.75 11.82
C ARG A 55 -9.22 -3.66 10.36
N GLU A 56 -10.11 -4.04 9.43
CA GLU A 56 -9.86 -3.92 7.99
C GLU A 56 -10.06 -2.47 7.51
N LEU A 57 -11.02 -1.75 8.12
CA LEU A 57 -11.21 -0.32 7.92
C LEU A 57 -10.04 0.47 8.54
N GLU A 58 -9.69 0.18 9.80
CA GLU A 58 -8.51 0.71 10.50
C GLU A 58 -7.22 0.48 9.70
N LEU A 59 -7.05 -0.68 9.06
CA LEU A 59 -5.91 -0.94 8.18
C LEU A 59 -5.93 -0.04 6.93
N PHE A 60 -7.09 0.14 6.29
CA PHE A 60 -7.23 1.02 5.14
C PHE A 60 -6.94 2.48 5.50
N GLU A 61 -7.53 2.99 6.59
CA GLU A 61 -7.39 4.37 7.04
C GLU A 61 -5.96 4.70 7.49
N ASN A 62 -5.33 3.84 8.29
CA ASN A 62 -3.93 3.99 8.68
C ASN A 62 -3.00 3.95 7.46
N THR A 63 -3.23 3.02 6.51
CA THR A 63 -2.43 2.94 5.28
C THR A 63 -2.61 4.19 4.41
N LEU A 64 -3.83 4.72 4.29
CA LEU A 64 -4.09 5.94 3.52
C LEU A 64 -3.41 7.15 4.17
N SER A 65 -3.47 7.28 5.51
CA SER A 65 -2.80 8.32 6.28
C SER A 65 -1.28 8.28 6.10
N ASP A 66 -0.65 7.13 6.31
CA ASP A 66 0.80 6.96 6.15
C ASP A 66 1.28 7.18 4.70
N VAL A 67 0.45 6.82 3.71
CA VAL A 67 0.71 7.12 2.29
C VAL A 67 0.68 8.62 2.04
N TRP A 68 -0.26 9.36 2.62
CA TRP A 68 -0.26 10.82 2.57
C TRP A 68 0.96 11.42 3.28
N ILE A 69 1.34 10.91 4.45
CA ILE A 69 2.55 11.34 5.18
C ILE A 69 3.81 11.12 4.32
N ALA A 70 3.93 9.98 3.61
CA ALA A 70 5.05 9.71 2.71
C ALA A 70 5.07 10.67 1.50
N ILE A 71 3.90 10.93 0.89
CA ILE A 71 3.72 11.87 -0.23
C ILE A 71 4.13 13.28 0.17
N LEU A 72 3.58 13.79 1.28
CA LEU A 72 3.86 15.11 1.83
C LEU A 72 5.32 15.24 2.27
N GLY A 73 5.84 14.22 2.95
CA GLY A 73 7.22 14.08 3.44
C GLY A 73 8.30 13.94 2.36
N GLY A 74 7.97 14.14 1.08
CA GLY A 74 8.94 14.34 0.01
C GLY A 74 9.07 13.20 -1.01
N LEU A 75 8.20 12.19 -0.98
CA LEU A 75 8.19 11.13 -2.00
C LEU A 75 8.01 11.70 -3.42
N VAL A 76 7.23 12.77 -3.60
CA VAL A 76 7.08 13.47 -4.89
C VAL A 76 8.41 14.07 -5.38
N ARG A 77 9.23 14.62 -4.47
CA ARG A 77 10.57 15.13 -4.80
C ARG A 77 11.52 13.98 -5.16
N ARG A 78 11.46 12.87 -4.44
CA ARG A 78 12.26 11.66 -4.73
C ARG A 78 11.92 11.10 -6.12
N TYR A 79 10.64 10.89 -6.41
CA TYR A 79 10.13 10.47 -7.72
C TYR A 79 10.63 11.37 -8.84
N ARG A 80 10.51 12.70 -8.73
CA ARG A 80 10.98 13.62 -9.77
C ARG A 80 12.50 13.60 -9.94
N HIS A 81 13.27 13.41 -8.86
CA HIS A 81 14.73 13.22 -8.97
C HIS A 81 15.09 11.91 -9.69
N GLU A 82 14.46 10.79 -9.32
CA GLU A 82 14.67 9.50 -9.99
C GLU A 82 14.28 9.55 -11.47
N GLN A 83 13.15 10.20 -11.79
CA GLN A 83 12.68 10.38 -13.18
C GLN A 83 13.63 11.26 -14.00
N LEU A 84 14.10 12.38 -13.46
CA LEU A 84 15.09 13.26 -14.14
C LEU A 84 16.46 12.58 -14.30
N SER A 85 16.81 11.64 -13.41
CA SER A 85 18.04 10.84 -13.51
C SER A 85 17.90 9.56 -14.35
N GLY A 86 16.75 9.35 -15.02
CA GLY A 86 16.50 8.18 -15.87
C GLY A 86 16.36 6.85 -15.11
N ARG A 87 16.22 6.88 -13.78
CA ARG A 87 16.07 5.68 -12.93
C ARG A 87 14.65 5.11 -12.91
N THR A 88 13.65 5.92 -13.27
CA THR A 88 12.27 5.48 -13.47
C THR A 88 11.62 6.24 -14.61
N ASP A 89 11.06 5.50 -15.57
CA ASP A 89 10.15 5.95 -16.62
C ASP A 89 8.67 5.90 -16.16
N ARG A 90 8.39 5.04 -15.17
CA ARG A 90 7.05 4.69 -14.70
C ARG A 90 6.22 5.90 -14.24
N PRO A 91 4.91 5.96 -14.55
CA PRO A 91 3.99 6.96 -14.01
C PRO A 91 3.97 6.99 -12.46
N PHE A 92 3.66 8.15 -11.88
CA PHE A 92 3.74 8.37 -10.43
C PHE A 92 2.96 7.35 -9.59
N ILE A 93 1.75 6.96 -9.98
CA ILE A 93 0.97 5.92 -9.26
C ILE A 93 1.67 4.55 -9.31
N ALA A 94 2.32 4.20 -10.42
CA ALA A 94 3.07 2.95 -10.54
C ALA A 94 4.35 2.96 -9.67
N TYR A 95 5.02 4.11 -9.55
CA TYR A 95 6.13 4.29 -8.59
C TYR A 95 5.65 4.25 -7.13
N LEU A 96 4.55 4.93 -6.82
CA LEU A 96 3.93 5.00 -5.50
C LEU A 96 3.43 3.61 -5.02
N SER A 97 3.04 2.72 -5.94
CA SER A 97 2.50 1.39 -5.63
C SER A 97 3.38 0.58 -4.66
N GLY A 98 4.71 0.58 -4.85
CA GLY A 98 5.67 -0.08 -3.96
C GLY A 98 5.72 0.53 -2.55
N THR A 99 5.50 1.84 -2.43
CA THR A 99 5.41 2.53 -1.13
C THR A 99 4.12 2.17 -0.40
N ILE A 100 2.98 2.18 -1.10
CA ILE A 100 1.69 1.71 -0.57
C ILE A 100 1.82 0.26 -0.07
N ARG A 101 2.44 -0.61 -0.87
CA ARG A 101 2.70 -2.02 -0.57
C ARG A 101 3.47 -2.22 0.74
N ASN A 102 4.54 -1.45 0.97
CA ASN A 102 5.36 -1.57 2.18
C ASN A 102 4.65 -1.03 3.44
N ILE A 103 3.91 0.08 3.31
CA ILE A 103 3.10 0.64 4.40
C ILE A 103 1.99 -0.35 4.79
N LEU A 104 1.29 -0.93 3.81
CA LEU A 104 0.18 -1.86 4.05
C LEU A 104 0.63 -3.12 4.80
N ILE A 105 1.79 -3.72 4.48
CA ILE A 105 2.37 -4.80 5.31
C ILE A 105 2.58 -4.31 6.74
N THR A 106 3.25 -3.17 6.89
CA THR A 106 3.70 -2.66 8.19
C THR A 106 2.51 -2.46 9.12
N ASN A 107 1.42 -1.89 8.61
CA ASN A 107 0.20 -1.67 9.38
C ASN A 107 -0.62 -2.95 9.58
N ALA A 108 -0.67 -3.86 8.59
CA ALA A 108 -1.29 -5.17 8.79
C ALA A 108 -0.54 -6.00 9.85
N GLN A 109 0.76 -5.80 10.00
CA GLN A 109 1.58 -6.39 11.06
C GLN A 109 1.38 -5.71 12.41
N HIS A 110 1.22 -4.39 12.47
CA HIS A 110 0.84 -3.68 13.70
C HIS A 110 -0.52 -4.14 14.25
N LEU A 111 -1.52 -4.32 13.38
CA LEU A 111 -2.88 -4.72 13.75
C LEU A 111 -3.05 -6.24 13.99
N GLY A 112 -1.97 -7.02 13.90
CA GLY A 112 -1.99 -8.50 14.05
C GLY A 112 -2.72 -9.24 12.92
N LEU A 113 -3.03 -8.55 11.82
CA LEU A 113 -3.66 -9.12 10.64
C LEU A 113 -2.68 -10.02 9.87
N LEU A 114 -1.41 -9.61 9.75
CA LEU A 114 -0.31 -10.44 9.25
C LEU A 114 0.78 -10.65 10.32
N PRO A 115 1.48 -11.81 10.35
CA PRO A 115 2.61 -12.01 11.26
C PRO A 115 3.88 -11.28 10.80
N ARG A 116 4.71 -10.85 11.76
CA ARG A 116 6.07 -10.33 11.53
C ARG A 116 7.06 -11.49 11.44
N LYS A 117 7.62 -11.76 10.26
CA LYS A 117 8.52 -12.90 9.97
C LYS A 117 9.44 -12.64 8.77
N SER A 118 10.56 -13.35 8.69
CA SER A 118 11.40 -13.50 7.50
C SER A 118 10.90 -14.60 6.54
N GLU A 119 11.39 -14.61 5.29
CA GLU A 119 11.02 -15.58 4.24
C GLU A 119 11.05 -17.04 4.72
N ALA A 120 12.16 -17.45 5.37
CA ALA A 120 12.33 -18.80 5.89
C ALA A 120 11.28 -19.14 6.96
N GLU A 121 11.00 -18.21 7.88
CA GLU A 121 10.01 -18.43 8.93
C GLU A 121 8.56 -18.32 8.44
N MET A 122 8.31 -17.66 7.30
CA MET A 122 7.03 -17.70 6.58
C MET A 122 6.80 -19.07 5.94
N LEU A 123 7.82 -19.63 5.26
CA LEU A 123 7.76 -20.97 4.66
C LEU A 123 7.60 -22.06 5.72
N LEU A 124 8.44 -22.05 6.77
CA LEU A 124 8.30 -22.93 7.94
C LEU A 124 6.96 -22.71 8.66
N GLY A 125 6.50 -21.46 8.72
CA GLY A 125 5.20 -21.09 9.28
C GLY A 125 4.04 -21.72 8.51
N LEU A 126 4.06 -21.67 7.17
CA LEU A 126 3.06 -22.28 6.30
C LEU A 126 3.06 -23.80 6.45
N ALA A 127 4.23 -24.44 6.35
CA ALA A 127 4.38 -25.89 6.48
C ALA A 127 3.92 -26.42 7.87
N SER A 128 4.09 -25.61 8.92
CA SER A 128 3.69 -25.97 10.30
C SER A 128 2.24 -25.59 10.65
N ALA A 129 1.55 -24.80 9.82
CA ALA A 129 0.24 -24.25 10.16
C ALA A 129 -0.87 -25.29 10.01
N LYS A 130 -1.44 -25.74 11.14
CA LYS A 130 -2.56 -26.71 11.18
C LYS A 130 -3.96 -26.10 10.99
N LYS A 131 -4.09 -24.76 11.00
CA LYS A 131 -5.37 -24.05 10.83
C LYS A 131 -5.42 -23.35 9.46
N PRO A 132 -6.50 -23.48 8.66
CA PRO A 132 -6.59 -22.85 7.33
C PRO A 132 -6.35 -21.34 7.32
N ASP A 133 -6.86 -20.59 8.28
CA ASP A 133 -6.66 -19.13 8.32
C ASP A 133 -5.22 -18.73 8.66
N THR A 134 -4.52 -19.55 9.44
CA THR A 134 -3.09 -19.39 9.68
C THR A 134 -2.28 -19.69 8.42
N GLN A 135 -2.65 -20.72 7.66
CA GLN A 135 -2.05 -21.00 6.34
C GLN A 135 -2.28 -19.84 5.38
N ARG A 136 -3.52 -19.33 5.28
CA ARG A 136 -3.90 -18.17 4.44
C ARG A 136 -3.03 -16.94 4.72
N LYS A 137 -2.81 -16.59 6.00
CA LYS A 137 -1.93 -15.47 6.39
C LYS A 137 -0.48 -15.64 5.93
N TYR A 138 0.07 -16.86 5.95
CA TYR A 138 1.41 -17.11 5.42
C TYR A 138 1.43 -17.13 3.88
N VAL A 139 0.41 -17.70 3.22
CA VAL A 139 0.28 -17.66 1.75
C VAL A 139 0.17 -16.22 1.24
N ALA A 140 -0.56 -15.34 1.93
CA ALA A 140 -0.66 -13.93 1.60
C ALA A 140 0.71 -13.23 1.63
N LEU A 141 1.46 -13.40 2.73
CA LEU A 141 2.82 -12.88 2.86
C LEU A 141 3.76 -13.43 1.77
N LEU A 142 3.74 -14.74 1.53
CA LEU A 142 4.61 -15.39 0.54
C LEU A 142 4.31 -14.91 -0.88
N LYS A 143 3.03 -14.94 -1.32
CA LYS A 143 2.62 -14.38 -2.62
C LYS A 143 3.16 -12.97 -2.82
N PHE A 144 2.97 -12.12 -1.82
CA PHE A 144 3.29 -10.70 -1.89
C PHE A 144 4.80 -10.40 -1.76
N HIS A 145 5.59 -11.30 -1.16
CA HIS A 145 7.05 -11.21 -1.13
C HIS A 145 7.69 -11.70 -2.43
N PHE A 146 7.11 -12.72 -3.08
CA PHE A 146 7.62 -13.29 -4.34
C PHE A 146 7.02 -12.66 -5.61
N GLU A 147 5.97 -11.82 -5.51
CA GLU A 147 5.30 -11.13 -6.64
C GLU A 147 6.19 -10.18 -7.48
N GLU A 148 7.45 -9.95 -7.09
CA GLU A 148 8.46 -9.16 -7.84
C GLU A 148 9.73 -9.96 -8.18
N ARG A 149 9.74 -11.28 -7.94
CA ARG A 149 10.86 -12.20 -8.24
C ARG A 149 10.58 -13.13 -9.44
N VAL A 150 9.55 -12.82 -10.23
CA VAL A 150 9.05 -13.60 -11.39
C VAL A 150 8.79 -12.66 -12.55
#